data_AF-A0A9P3BDU5-F1
#
_entry.id   AF-A0A9P3BDU5-F1
#
_cell.length_a   1.000
_cell.length_b   1.000
_cell.length_c   1.000
_cell.angle_alpha   90.00
_cell.angle_beta   90.00
_cell.angle_gamma   90.00
#
_symmetry.space_group_name_H-M   'P 1'
#
loop_
_entity.id
_entity.type
_entity.pdbx_description
1 polymer ?
#
loop_
_entity_poly.entity_id
_entity_poly.type
_entity_poly.pdbx_seq_one_letter_code
_entity_poly.pdbx_strand_id
1 'polypeptide(L)'
;MSSSDVRAQALDTTTRLATPAPDLSATFDTPSDDDNDNQPFNGIASSLIQDEYVHIRHFSERRWPFSSKDSSRLTTITAKGTSSFGKRHNKSHTLCRRCGRRSFHIQKSTCANCGYPSAKVRKYNWSEKAKRRKTTGTGRMSHLKDVHRRFKNGFQVGTPKGARGPENH
;
A
#
# COMPACT_ATOMS: atom_id res chain seq x y z
N MET A 1 5.25 -4.46 80.19
CA MET A 1 6.29 -5.25 79.50
C MET A 1 6.05 -5.09 78.01
N SER A 2 7.02 -4.50 77.29
CA SER A 2 7.05 -4.24 75.83
C SER A 2 5.93 -3.35 75.27
N SER A 3 6.14 -2.43 74.32
CA SER A 3 7.24 -2.24 73.37
C SER A 3 7.35 -0.76 73.01
N SER A 4 8.58 -0.35 72.72
CA SER A 4 8.99 0.99 72.30
C SER A 4 8.84 1.11 70.79
N ASP A 5 8.00 2.01 70.29
CA ASP A 5 7.92 2.31 68.85
C ASP A 5 8.85 3.47 68.48
N VAL A 6 9.89 3.10 67.76
CA VAL A 6 10.94 3.96 67.20
C VAL A 6 10.41 4.69 65.97
N ARG A 7 10.52 6.03 66.00
CA ARG A 7 10.21 6.93 64.90
C ARG A 7 11.31 6.83 63.82
N ALA A 8 11.03 6.18 62.71
CA ALA A 8 11.90 6.17 61.53
C ALA A 8 11.51 7.32 60.57
N GLN A 9 12.44 8.23 60.34
CA GLN A 9 12.41 9.21 59.24
C GLN A 9 13.11 8.58 58.03
N ALA A 10 12.45 8.59 56.87
CA ALA A 10 13.10 8.28 55.60
C ALA A 10 12.89 9.47 54.66
N LEU A 11 13.96 10.22 54.40
CA LEU A 11 14.03 11.25 53.39
C LEU A 11 14.63 10.69 52.10
N ASP A 12 14.08 11.21 51.01
CA ASP A 12 14.32 11.00 49.59
C ASP A 12 15.81 11.00 49.19
N THR A 13 16.26 9.97 48.48
CA THR A 13 17.47 10.01 47.64
C THR A 13 17.21 9.29 46.33
N THR A 14 16.43 9.95 45.45
CA THR A 14 16.31 9.58 44.05
C THR A 14 17.59 9.97 43.28
N THR A 15 18.53 9.03 43.14
CA THR A 15 19.68 9.13 42.24
C THR A 15 19.20 9.12 40.78
N ARG A 16 19.35 10.26 40.09
CA ARG A 16 19.15 10.40 38.65
C ARG A 16 20.37 9.83 37.89
N LEU A 17 20.20 8.70 37.22
CA LEU A 17 21.09 8.31 36.12
C LEU A 17 20.60 8.97 34.83
N ALA A 18 21.40 9.90 34.32
CA ALA A 18 21.20 10.55 33.04
C ALA A 18 21.53 9.57 31.89
N THR A 19 20.56 9.35 31.00
CA THR A 19 20.80 8.77 29.69
C THR A 19 20.97 9.92 28.68
N PRO A 20 22.08 10.01 27.94
CA PRO A 20 22.15 10.90 26.78
C PRO A 20 21.67 10.17 25.51
N ALA A 21 20.73 10.79 24.81
CA ALA A 21 20.52 10.67 23.37
C ALA A 21 20.51 12.11 22.81
N PRO A 22 20.61 12.39 21.49
CA PRO A 22 20.78 11.52 20.31
C PRO A 22 21.83 12.04 19.27
N ASP A 23 22.27 11.21 18.32
CA ASP A 23 22.81 11.67 17.03
C ASP A 23 22.08 11.04 15.84
N LEU A 24 20.87 11.52 15.59
CA LEU A 24 20.14 11.24 14.35
C LEU A 24 20.66 12.17 13.25
N SER A 25 21.65 11.71 12.48
CA SER A 25 21.93 12.26 11.15
C SER A 25 22.10 11.14 10.12
N ALA A 26 20.97 10.58 9.71
CA ALA A 26 20.86 9.87 8.44
C ALA A 26 19.49 10.23 7.85
N THR A 27 19.43 11.38 7.19
CA THR A 27 18.39 11.67 6.23
C THR A 27 18.59 10.74 5.04
N PHE A 28 17.99 9.55 5.09
CA PHE A 28 17.73 8.80 3.86
C PHE A 28 16.54 9.47 3.18
N ASP A 29 16.82 10.05 2.02
CA ASP A 29 15.84 10.61 1.10
C ASP A 29 14.64 9.68 0.97
N THR A 30 13.47 10.22 1.29
CA THR A 30 12.20 9.62 0.89
C THR A 30 12.06 9.85 -0.61
N PRO A 31 12.02 8.81 -1.46
CA PRO A 31 11.71 9.00 -2.87
C PRO A 31 10.28 9.52 -2.94
N SER A 32 10.14 10.76 -3.39
CA SER A 32 8.88 11.42 -3.70
C SER A 32 8.07 10.57 -4.68
N ASP A 33 6.90 10.12 -4.23
CA ASP A 33 5.97 9.23 -4.94
C ASP A 33 4.92 10.01 -5.79
N ASP A 34 5.16 11.28 -6.08
CA ASP A 34 4.30 12.14 -6.91
C ASP A 34 5.19 12.78 -7.97
N ASP A 35 5.14 12.33 -9.22
CA ASP A 35 4.51 13.03 -10.36
C ASP A 35 5.05 12.28 -11.62
N ASN A 36 4.38 12.08 -12.75
CA ASN A 36 3.23 12.70 -13.35
C ASN A 36 2.98 12.02 -14.72
N ASP A 37 1.71 11.72 -14.98
CA ASP A 37 0.98 11.69 -16.24
C ASP A 37 1.56 11.16 -17.57
N ASN A 38 0.73 10.30 -18.16
CA ASN A 38 0.26 10.44 -19.54
C ASN A 38 1.33 10.33 -20.64
N GLN A 39 1.66 9.10 -21.02
CA GLN A 39 2.12 8.85 -22.38
C GLN A 39 0.96 8.35 -23.24
N PRO A 40 0.69 9.00 -24.39
CA PRO A 40 -0.46 8.73 -25.23
C PRO A 40 -0.32 7.37 -25.92
N PHE A 41 -1.46 6.73 -26.15
CA PHE A 41 -1.58 5.57 -27.02
C PHE A 41 -1.00 5.89 -28.42
N ASN A 42 0.07 5.20 -28.80
CA ASN A 42 0.45 4.86 -30.17
C ASN A 42 1.07 3.46 -30.04
N GLY A 43 0.51 2.39 -30.56
CA GLY A 43 0.07 2.25 -31.94
C GLY A 43 1.13 1.40 -32.67
N ILE A 44 0.81 0.11 -32.83
CA ILE A 44 1.31 -0.79 -33.88
C ILE A 44 2.76 -1.31 -33.73
N ALA A 45 2.89 -2.61 -33.49
CA ALA A 45 3.32 -3.56 -34.53
C ALA A 45 3.38 -4.97 -33.97
N SER A 46 2.37 -5.76 -34.36
CA SER A 46 2.48 -7.21 -34.46
C SER A 46 3.44 -7.49 -35.61
N SER A 47 4.69 -7.82 -35.33
CA SER A 47 5.63 -8.23 -36.37
C SER A 47 6.71 -9.15 -35.81
N LEU A 48 6.62 -10.40 -36.23
CA LEU A 48 7.74 -11.32 -36.45
C LEU A 48 8.56 -11.73 -35.21
N ILE A 49 8.08 -12.78 -34.54
CA ILE A 49 8.99 -13.85 -34.15
C ILE A 49 9.24 -14.63 -35.46
N GLN A 50 10.40 -14.40 -36.07
CA GLN A 50 10.93 -15.31 -37.07
C GLN A 50 11.33 -16.59 -36.34
N ASP A 51 10.48 -17.61 -36.46
CA ASP A 51 10.91 -18.99 -36.33
C ASP A 51 11.93 -19.27 -37.45
N GLU A 52 13.22 -19.03 -37.19
CA GLU A 52 14.27 -19.64 -37.99
C GLU A 52 14.35 -21.14 -37.64
N TYR A 53 13.49 -21.87 -38.34
CA TYR A 53 13.60 -23.29 -38.59
C TYR A 53 14.89 -23.57 -39.37
N VAL A 54 15.96 -23.92 -38.67
CA VAL A 54 17.21 -24.36 -39.30
C VAL A 54 17.09 -25.86 -39.61
N HIS A 55 16.97 -26.18 -40.90
CA HIS A 55 17.06 -27.52 -41.45
C HIS A 55 18.45 -28.14 -41.15
N ILE A 56 18.48 -29.18 -40.32
CA ILE A 56 19.69 -30.00 -40.14
C ILE A 56 19.80 -30.94 -41.35
N ARG A 57 20.85 -30.73 -42.17
CA ARG A 57 21.22 -31.70 -43.20
C ARG A 57 21.79 -32.96 -42.56
N HIS A 58 21.23 -34.10 -42.95
CA HIS A 58 21.84 -35.42 -42.77
C HIS A 58 23.25 -35.44 -43.40
N PHE A 59 24.28 -35.67 -42.60
CA PHE A 59 25.59 -36.13 -43.07
C PHE A 59 25.93 -37.43 -42.35
N SER A 60 26.03 -38.49 -43.14
CA SER A 60 26.21 -39.88 -42.75
C SER A 60 27.61 -40.16 -42.18
N GLU A 61 27.60 -40.94 -41.09
CA GLU A 61 28.57 -41.98 -40.71
C GLU A 61 30.07 -41.63 -40.62
N ARG A 62 30.60 -41.65 -39.39
CA ARG A 62 31.78 -42.46 -39.01
C ARG A 62 31.92 -42.58 -37.48
N ARG A 63 31.41 -43.72 -36.98
CA ARG A 63 31.93 -44.60 -35.89
C ARG A 63 33.06 -44.03 -34.99
N TRP A 64 32.77 -43.81 -33.69
CA TRP A 64 33.62 -44.18 -32.53
C TRP A 64 32.77 -44.28 -31.25
N PRO A 65 32.91 -45.33 -30.40
CA PRO A 65 32.06 -45.54 -29.23
C PRO A 65 32.81 -45.20 -27.94
N PHE A 66 32.70 -43.98 -27.42
CA PHE A 66 33.07 -43.73 -26.03
C PHE A 66 32.45 -42.42 -25.51
N SER A 67 31.95 -42.48 -24.27
CA SER A 67 31.46 -41.38 -23.45
C SER A 67 30.00 -40.94 -23.69
N SER A 68 29.12 -41.73 -23.09
CA SER A 68 27.80 -41.35 -22.61
C SER A 68 27.86 -40.15 -21.64
N LYS A 69 27.89 -38.91 -22.14
CA LYS A 69 27.57 -37.70 -21.36
C LYS A 69 26.96 -36.62 -22.26
N ASP A 70 25.84 -36.90 -22.90
CA ASP A 70 24.93 -35.85 -23.35
C ASP A 70 23.56 -36.08 -22.74
N SER A 71 23.49 -35.85 -21.43
CA SER A 71 22.24 -35.76 -20.69
C SER A 71 22.31 -34.49 -19.87
N SER A 72 21.39 -33.58 -20.19
CA SER A 72 21.05 -32.34 -19.49
C SER A 72 21.86 -31.08 -19.83
N ARG A 73 21.68 -30.56 -21.05
CA ARG A 73 21.44 -29.11 -21.15
C ARG A 73 20.10 -28.84 -20.44
N LEU A 74 20.14 -28.64 -19.12
CA LEU A 74 19.03 -28.03 -18.40
C LEU A 74 18.77 -26.67 -19.07
N THR A 75 17.63 -26.52 -19.73
CA THR A 75 17.07 -25.21 -20.08
C THR A 75 16.78 -24.46 -18.78
N THR A 76 17.72 -23.64 -18.32
CA THR A 76 17.66 -22.83 -17.10
C THR A 76 16.77 -21.59 -17.20
N ILE A 77 15.88 -21.50 -18.19
CA ILE A 77 15.18 -20.23 -18.52
C ILE A 77 13.81 -20.11 -17.82
N THR A 78 13.38 -21.13 -17.08
CA THR A 78 12.23 -21.03 -16.15
C THR A 78 12.70 -21.10 -14.70
N ALA A 79 13.76 -20.36 -14.38
CA ALA A 79 14.20 -20.18 -13.01
C ALA A 79 13.19 -19.31 -12.23
N LYS A 80 12.64 -19.85 -11.13
CA LYS A 80 11.87 -19.07 -10.15
C LYS A 80 12.84 -18.16 -9.38
N GLY A 81 12.37 -16.99 -8.94
CA GLY A 81 13.21 -16.04 -8.20
C GLY A 81 13.80 -14.96 -9.09
N THR A 82 15.04 -14.54 -8.86
CA THR A 82 15.67 -13.32 -9.41
C THR A 82 15.50 -13.13 -10.91
N SER A 83 15.77 -14.16 -11.71
CA SER A 83 15.65 -14.12 -13.18
C SER A 83 14.23 -13.82 -13.67
N SER A 84 13.20 -14.25 -12.93
CA SER A 84 11.79 -14.00 -13.27
C SER A 84 11.32 -12.58 -12.92
N PHE A 85 11.98 -11.88 -11.99
CA PHE A 85 11.55 -10.54 -11.55
C PHE A 85 11.80 -9.48 -12.63
N GLY A 86 12.85 -9.61 -13.44
CA GLY A 86 13.17 -8.66 -14.51
C GLY A 86 12.07 -8.53 -15.56
N LYS A 87 11.23 -9.56 -15.74
CA LYS A 87 10.13 -9.58 -16.72
C LYS A 87 8.81 -8.95 -16.20
N ARG A 88 8.76 -8.41 -14.97
CA ARG A 88 7.52 -7.93 -14.32
C ARG A 88 7.17 -6.46 -14.63
N HIS A 89 7.16 -6.09 -15.91
CA HIS A 89 6.79 -4.73 -16.36
C HIS A 89 5.27 -4.51 -16.42
N ASN A 90 4.49 -5.55 -16.70
CA ASN A 90 3.02 -5.46 -16.76
C ASN A 90 2.40 -5.25 -15.38
N LYS A 91 1.46 -4.31 -15.26
CA LYS A 91 0.76 -4.01 -14.00
C LYS A 91 -0.66 -4.54 -14.03
N SER A 92 -0.99 -5.43 -13.10
CA SER A 92 -2.37 -5.93 -12.95
C SER A 92 -3.28 -4.96 -12.20
N HIS A 93 -2.70 -4.12 -11.32
CA HIS A 93 -3.43 -3.22 -10.44
C HIS A 93 -3.06 -1.74 -10.63
N THR A 94 -4.08 -0.89 -10.73
CA THR A 94 -3.97 0.57 -10.80
C THR A 94 -4.76 1.24 -9.66
N LEU A 95 -4.67 2.57 -9.57
CA LEU A 95 -5.39 3.36 -8.57
C LEU A 95 -6.90 3.27 -8.77
N CYS A 96 -7.62 3.00 -7.69
CA CYS A 96 -9.08 2.96 -7.70
C CYS A 96 -9.68 4.33 -7.38
N ARG A 97 -10.54 4.86 -8.26
CA ARG A 97 -11.22 6.15 -8.08
C ARG A 97 -11.99 6.30 -6.76
N ARG A 98 -12.59 5.23 -6.23
CA ARG A 98 -13.37 5.29 -4.97
C ARG A 98 -12.50 5.34 -3.73
N CYS A 99 -11.42 4.56 -3.68
CA CYS A 99 -10.66 4.36 -2.43
C CYS A 99 -9.23 4.89 -2.47
N GLY A 100 -8.75 5.41 -3.60
CA GLY A 100 -7.40 5.96 -3.75
C GLY A 100 -6.27 4.95 -3.58
N ARG A 101 -6.56 3.65 -3.55
CA ARG A 101 -5.56 2.59 -3.38
C ARG A 101 -5.27 1.91 -4.71
N ARG A 102 -4.01 1.48 -4.91
CA ARG A 102 -3.60 0.62 -6.04
C ARG A 102 -4.16 -0.79 -5.87
N SER A 103 -5.43 -0.95 -6.22
CA SER A 103 -6.18 -2.20 -6.03
C SER A 103 -7.21 -2.45 -7.11
N PHE A 104 -7.34 -1.55 -8.09
CA PHE A 104 -8.22 -1.75 -9.23
C PHE A 104 -7.58 -2.72 -10.21
N HIS A 105 -8.17 -3.89 -10.42
CA HIS A 105 -7.67 -4.87 -11.37
C HIS A 105 -8.09 -4.48 -12.79
N ILE A 106 -7.14 -4.29 -13.71
CA ILE A 106 -7.41 -3.80 -15.07
C ILE A 106 -8.30 -4.78 -15.84
N GLN A 107 -7.83 -6.01 -16.02
CA GLN A 107 -8.55 -7.01 -16.83
C GLN A 107 -9.93 -7.36 -16.25
N LYS A 108 -10.01 -7.60 -14.94
CA LYS A 108 -11.27 -7.94 -14.25
C LYS A 108 -12.14 -6.72 -13.95
N SER A 109 -11.67 -5.51 -14.24
CA SER A 109 -12.34 -4.24 -13.98
C SER A 109 -13.00 -4.14 -12.60
N THR A 110 -12.35 -4.68 -11.57
CA THR A 110 -12.87 -4.75 -10.20
C THR A 110 -11.81 -4.38 -9.17
N CYS A 111 -12.21 -3.62 -8.15
CA CYS A 111 -11.33 -3.22 -7.07
C CYS A 111 -11.29 -4.26 -5.95
N ALA A 112 -10.11 -4.84 -5.73
CA ALA A 112 -9.87 -5.77 -4.64
C ALA A 112 -10.03 -5.13 -3.26
N ASN A 113 -9.97 -3.82 -3.09
CA ASN A 113 -10.12 -3.19 -1.78
C ASN A 113 -11.57 -2.83 -1.46
N CYS A 114 -12.25 -2.09 -2.34
CA CYS A 114 -13.57 -1.51 -2.08
C CYS A 114 -14.71 -2.12 -2.90
N GLY A 115 -14.42 -2.98 -3.88
CA GLY A 115 -15.43 -3.63 -4.73
C GLY A 115 -15.90 -2.83 -5.95
N TYR A 116 -15.41 -1.60 -6.17
CA TYR A 116 -15.75 -0.79 -7.36
C TYR A 116 -15.64 -1.65 -8.63
N PRO A 117 -16.67 -1.71 -9.50
CA PRO A 117 -17.81 -0.78 -9.64
C PRO A 117 -19.03 -1.05 -8.75
N SER A 118 -19.02 -2.07 -7.87
CA SER A 118 -20.18 -2.40 -7.03
C SER A 118 -20.70 -1.19 -6.26
N ALA A 119 -22.02 -0.99 -6.17
CA ALA A 119 -22.59 0.14 -5.44
C ALA A 119 -22.19 0.12 -3.95
N LYS A 120 -22.29 -1.05 -3.31
CA LYS A 120 -21.89 -1.25 -1.91
C LYS A 120 -20.38 -1.39 -1.79
N VAL A 121 -19.81 -0.86 -0.69
CA VAL A 121 -18.40 -1.06 -0.35
C VAL A 121 -18.19 -2.49 0.16
N ARG A 122 -17.22 -3.18 -0.43
CA ARG A 122 -16.81 -4.54 -0.03
C ARG A 122 -16.33 -4.55 1.44
N LYS A 123 -16.99 -5.36 2.28
CA LYS A 123 -16.65 -5.59 3.69
C LYS A 123 -16.74 -7.10 3.98
N TYR A 124 -15.83 -7.62 4.80
CA TYR A 124 -15.88 -9.00 5.27
C TYR A 124 -15.88 -9.05 6.78
N ASN A 125 -16.61 -10.01 7.33
CA ASN A 125 -16.73 -10.15 8.77
C ASN A 125 -15.50 -10.74 9.43
N TRP A 126 -14.78 -11.61 8.71
CA TRP A 126 -13.54 -12.23 9.16
C TRP A 126 -12.33 -11.30 9.22
N SER A 127 -12.43 -10.06 8.70
CA SER A 127 -11.33 -9.09 8.68
C SER A 127 -11.61 -7.87 9.57
N GLU A 128 -11.49 -8.03 10.89
CA GLU A 128 -11.78 -6.95 11.86
C GLU A 128 -10.90 -5.71 11.67
N LYS A 129 -9.59 -5.89 11.50
CA LYS A 129 -8.64 -4.79 11.24
C LYS A 129 -9.00 -4.03 9.96
N ALA A 130 -9.51 -4.72 8.95
CA ALA A 130 -9.92 -4.08 7.70
C ALA A 130 -11.20 -3.25 7.87
N LYS A 131 -12.16 -3.71 8.69
CA LYS A 131 -13.35 -2.94 9.07
C LYS A 131 -12.94 -1.64 9.77
N ARG A 132 -12.08 -1.73 10.77
CA ARG A 132 -11.62 -0.58 11.57
C ARG A 132 -10.94 0.51 10.73
N ARG A 133 -10.19 0.13 9.68
CA ARG A 133 -9.52 1.10 8.78
C ARG A 133 -10.47 1.87 7.84
N LYS A 134 -11.74 1.45 7.72
CA LYS A 134 -12.72 2.03 6.77
C LYS A 134 -14.02 2.46 7.44
N THR A 135 -14.07 2.43 8.76
CA THR A 135 -15.27 2.79 9.52
C THR A 135 -15.47 4.30 9.50
N THR A 136 -16.71 4.72 9.76
CA THR A 136 -17.06 6.12 10.00
C THR A 136 -16.16 6.69 11.09
N GLY A 137 -15.66 7.91 10.91
CA GLY A 137 -14.69 8.53 11.84
C GLY A 137 -13.24 8.51 11.38
N THR A 138 -12.88 7.67 10.39
CA THR A 138 -11.49 7.59 9.90
C THR A 138 -11.08 8.74 8.97
N GLY A 139 -12.03 9.50 8.43
CA GLY A 139 -11.79 10.61 7.51
C GLY A 139 -12.31 11.96 8.04
N ARG A 140 -12.33 12.99 7.18
CA ARG A 140 -12.61 14.39 7.55
C ARG A 140 -14.03 14.68 8.09
N MET A 141 -14.96 13.71 8.03
CA MET A 141 -16.33 13.79 8.54
C MET A 141 -17.02 15.15 8.32
N SER A 142 -16.96 15.72 7.10
CA SER A 142 -17.40 17.09 6.85
C SER A 142 -18.82 17.42 7.32
N HIS A 143 -19.75 16.47 7.19
CA HIS A 143 -21.12 16.63 7.67
C HIS A 143 -21.27 16.24 9.15
N LEU A 144 -20.91 14.99 9.48
CA LEU A 144 -21.16 14.41 10.81
C LEU A 144 -20.48 15.17 11.95
N LYS A 145 -19.33 15.81 11.70
CA LYS A 145 -18.63 16.62 12.71
C LYS A 145 -19.49 17.78 13.22
N ASP A 146 -20.28 18.39 12.35
CA ASP A 146 -21.11 19.57 12.65
C ASP A 146 -22.49 19.19 13.20
N VAL A 147 -22.96 17.96 12.92
CA VAL A 147 -24.28 17.48 13.31
C VAL A 147 -24.48 17.55 14.83
N HIS A 148 -23.51 17.12 15.63
CA HIS A 148 -23.64 17.15 17.10
C HIS A 148 -23.79 18.56 17.66
N ARG A 149 -23.11 19.55 17.08
CA ARG A 149 -23.23 20.96 17.46
C ARG A 149 -24.58 21.53 17.01
N ARG A 150 -25.00 21.24 15.78
CA ARG A 150 -26.32 21.65 15.25
C ARG A 150 -27.48 21.06 16.05
N PHE A 151 -27.34 19.82 16.51
CA PHE A 151 -28.33 19.13 17.34
C PHE A 151 -28.55 19.87 18.67
N LYS A 152 -27.47 20.26 19.37
CA LYS A 152 -27.56 21.06 20.61
C LYS A 152 -28.20 22.43 20.39
N ASN A 153 -28.05 22.98 19.19
CA ASN A 153 -28.62 24.27 18.79
C ASN A 153 -30.03 24.14 18.17
N GLY A 154 -30.65 22.95 18.19
CA GLY A 154 -32.01 22.74 17.71
C GLY A 154 -32.19 22.85 16.19
N PHE A 155 -31.14 22.59 15.40
CA PHE A 155 -31.16 22.66 13.93
C PHE A 155 -31.72 23.98 13.37
N GLN A 156 -31.47 25.11 14.04
CA GLN A 156 -31.88 26.43 13.57
C GLN A 156 -31.38 26.69 12.14
N VAL A 157 -32.28 27.18 11.30
CA VAL A 157 -32.02 27.56 9.90
C VAL A 157 -32.19 29.08 9.80
N GLY A 158 -31.31 29.74 9.04
CA GLY A 158 -31.32 31.20 8.88
C GLY A 158 -30.35 31.94 9.81
N THR A 159 -30.51 33.25 9.91
CA THR A 159 -29.68 34.14 10.71
C THR A 159 -29.87 33.86 12.20
N PRO A 160 -28.81 33.73 13.01
CA PRO A 160 -28.95 33.51 14.44
C PRO A 160 -29.69 34.67 15.11
N LYS A 161 -30.48 34.37 16.13
CA LYS A 161 -31.21 35.39 16.91
C LYS A 161 -30.23 36.45 17.44
N GLY A 162 -30.43 37.70 17.04
CA GLY A 162 -29.59 38.83 17.46
C GLY A 162 -28.29 39.05 16.68
N ALA A 163 -28.07 38.42 15.52
CA ALA A 163 -26.96 38.82 14.65
C ALA A 163 -27.16 40.25 14.13
N ARG A 164 -26.13 41.07 14.29
CA ARG A 164 -26.02 42.34 13.58
C ARG A 164 -25.86 42.02 12.10
N GLY A 165 -26.78 42.51 11.28
CA GLY A 165 -26.67 42.41 9.83
C GLY A 165 -25.43 43.15 9.33
N PRO A 166 -25.07 43.03 8.03
CA PRO A 166 -23.96 43.81 7.49
C PRO A 166 -24.25 45.30 7.70
N GLU A 167 -23.41 45.97 8.49
CA GLU A 167 -23.41 47.43 8.58
C GLU A 167 -22.98 48.00 7.22
N ASN A 168 -23.92 48.63 6.50
CA ASN A 168 -23.64 49.35 5.27
C ASN A 168 -22.90 50.65 5.65
N HIS A 169 -21.60 50.71 5.37
CA HIS A 169 -20.78 51.93 5.40
C HIS A 169 -20.72 52.56 4.00
#